data_AF-A0A959E1U3-F1
#
_entry.id   AF-A0A959E1U3-F1
#
_cell.length_a   1.000
_cell.length_b   1.000
_cell.length_c   1.000
_cell.angle_alpha   90.00
_cell.angle_beta   90.00
_cell.angle_gamma   90.00
#
_symmetry.space_group_name_H-M   'P 1'
#
loop_
_entity.id
_entity.type
_entity.pdbx_description
1 polymer ?
#
loop_
_entity_poly.entity_id
_entity_poly.type
_entity_poly.pdbx_seq_one_letter_code
_entity_poly.pdbx_strand_id
1 'polypeptide(L)'
;WTDFQSSSNMKYALCSMIIIFLIGLKDDLLPLSPWKKLLGQVLAAVILVFLSGYRLHSFYGFLGFDGPLPIWISAILSVFLILVISNAFNLIDGINGLAGSISCLTAGAFGSWFWAAGFTDLAVLSFALVGAVLAFLRFNLSPASIFMGDTGSLFIGLILAVLTLRFLELNSTLAFDSELKVQASPTVAIGILIIPLFDTIRVFITRIIRGQSPFRADRRHIHHLLVDFGFSHTQATGLLVLVNCLFICFVVSMSNVLELHFLLAIILSVATVATLRLHLAVLRKQNLRSSQSVLSS
;
A
#
# COMPACT_ATOMS: atom_id res chain seq x y z
N TRP A 1 10.47 23.68 16.13
CA TRP A 1 9.08 23.81 16.61
C TRP A 1 8.22 24.14 15.41
N THR A 2 7.31 23.25 15.02
CA THR A 2 6.33 23.50 13.96
C THR A 2 5.21 24.34 14.54
N ASP A 3 5.02 25.55 14.03
CA ASP A 3 3.96 26.43 14.48
C ASP A 3 2.61 25.90 13.97
N PHE A 4 1.78 25.42 14.90
CA PHE A 4 0.46 24.89 14.62
C PHE A 4 -0.49 25.94 14.03
N GLN A 5 -0.23 27.25 14.19
CA GLN A 5 -1.02 28.28 13.51
C GLN A 5 -0.66 28.42 12.03
N SER A 6 0.61 28.18 11.67
CA SER A 6 1.10 28.16 10.29
C SER A 6 0.73 26.86 9.52
N SER A 7 0.58 25.73 10.24
CA SER A 7 0.30 24.40 9.65
C SER A 7 -1.14 23.91 9.89
N SER A 8 -2.16 24.68 9.51
CA SER A 8 -3.57 24.31 9.64
C SER A 8 -3.88 22.89 9.13
N ASN A 9 -3.29 22.50 8.01
CA ASN A 9 -3.50 21.19 7.37
C ASN A 9 -3.00 20.01 8.22
N MET A 10 -1.95 20.21 9.04
CA MET A 10 -1.33 19.16 9.85
C MET A 10 -2.22 18.72 11.01
N LYS A 11 -2.99 19.65 11.60
CA LYS A 11 -3.93 19.35 12.70
C LYS A 11 -5.00 18.35 12.28
N TYR A 12 -5.55 18.53 11.08
CA TYR A 12 -6.57 17.64 10.51
C TYR A 12 -5.98 16.28 10.11
N ALA A 13 -4.72 16.25 9.69
CA ALA A 13 -4.00 15.00 9.44
C ALA A 13 -3.81 14.20 10.73
N LEU A 14 -3.36 14.85 11.82
CA LEU A 14 -3.26 14.22 13.14
C LEU A 14 -4.61 13.76 13.67
N CYS A 15 -5.68 14.54 13.48
CA CYS A 15 -7.04 14.13 13.85
C CYS A 15 -7.46 12.85 13.13
N SER A 16 -7.20 12.76 11.82
CA SER A 16 -7.49 11.57 11.01
C SER A 16 -6.68 10.35 11.46
N MET A 17 -5.40 10.55 11.80
CA MET A 17 -4.53 9.54 12.38
C MET A 17 -5.04 9.01 13.72
N ILE A 18 -5.51 9.89 14.62
CA ILE A 18 -6.10 9.52 15.91
C ILE A 18 -7.38 8.70 15.69
N ILE A 19 -8.26 9.13 14.76
CA ILE A 19 -9.49 8.39 14.46
C ILE A 19 -9.17 6.96 14.00
N ILE A 20 -8.26 6.81 13.03
CA ILE A 20 -7.84 5.49 12.55
C ILE A 20 -7.20 4.66 13.66
N PHE A 21 -6.32 5.25 14.47
CA PHE A 21 -5.71 4.58 15.61
C PHE A 21 -6.77 4.04 16.58
N LEU A 22 -7.76 4.85 16.94
CA LEU A 22 -8.84 4.44 17.85
C LEU A 22 -9.75 3.37 17.24
N ILE A 23 -10.01 3.44 15.92
CA ILE A 23 -10.80 2.41 15.23
C ILE A 23 -10.06 1.08 15.23
N GLY A 24 -8.77 1.07 14.88
CA GLY A 24 -7.95 -0.14 14.90
C GLY A 24 -7.78 -0.70 16.32
N LEU A 25 -7.53 0.17 17.31
CA LEU A 25 -7.43 -0.23 18.72
C LEU A 25 -8.73 -0.85 19.21
N LYS A 26 -9.88 -0.26 18.82
CA LYS A 26 -11.18 -0.81 19.17
C LYS A 26 -11.38 -2.19 18.53
N ASP A 27 -11.01 -2.38 17.27
CA ASP A 27 -11.14 -3.67 16.56
C ASP A 27 -10.27 -4.77 17.19
N ASP A 28 -9.03 -4.43 17.55
CA ASP A 28 -8.09 -5.34 18.22
C ASP A 28 -8.57 -5.76 19.62
N LEU A 29 -9.24 -4.86 20.35
CA LEU A 29 -9.79 -5.15 21.69
C LEU A 29 -11.17 -5.83 21.63
N LEU A 30 -12.03 -5.40 20.71
CA LEU A 30 -13.42 -5.83 20.58
C LEU A 30 -13.78 -5.89 19.08
N PRO A 31 -13.98 -7.10 18.52
CA PRO A 31 -14.22 -7.28 17.09
C PRO A 31 -15.32 -6.35 16.56
N LEU A 32 -14.95 -5.49 15.61
CA LEU A 32 -15.86 -4.60 14.92
C LEU A 32 -16.42 -5.28 13.68
N SER A 33 -17.68 -5.00 13.39
CA SER A 33 -18.24 -5.35 12.09
C SER A 33 -17.49 -4.59 10.98
N PRO A 34 -17.20 -5.20 9.82
CA PRO A 34 -16.47 -4.56 8.72
C PRO A 34 -17.02 -3.19 8.30
N TRP A 35 -18.36 -3.01 8.35
CA TRP A 35 -18.98 -1.73 8.02
C TRP A 35 -18.67 -0.61 9.01
N LYS A 36 -18.57 -0.90 10.31
CA LYS A 36 -18.19 0.10 11.32
C LYS A 36 -16.74 0.52 11.16
N LYS A 37 -15.86 -0.44 10.84
CA LYS A 37 -14.44 -0.20 10.52
C LYS A 37 -14.32 0.71 9.29
N LEU A 38 -15.03 0.38 8.21
CA LEU A 38 -15.05 1.17 6.99
C LEU A 38 -15.58 2.59 7.21
N LEU A 39 -16.65 2.76 8.00
CA LEU A 39 -17.19 4.10 8.33
C LEU A 39 -16.15 4.97 9.05
N GLY A 40 -15.39 4.40 9.99
CA GLY A 40 -14.29 5.10 10.65
C GLY A 40 -13.18 5.52 9.69
N GLN A 41 -12.84 4.63 8.73
CA GLN A 41 -11.88 4.96 7.68
C GLN A 41 -12.38 6.05 6.74
N VAL A 42 -13.66 6.00 6.33
CA VAL A 42 -14.29 7.02 5.48
C VAL A 42 -14.28 8.37 6.21
N LEU A 43 -14.62 8.40 7.50
CA LEU A 43 -14.58 9.63 8.29
C LEU A 43 -13.19 10.26 8.31
N ALA A 44 -12.15 9.46 8.58
CA ALA A 44 -10.76 9.94 8.55
C ALA A 44 -10.37 10.43 7.14
N ALA A 45 -10.72 9.69 6.08
CA ALA A 45 -10.43 10.07 4.71
C ALA A 45 -11.14 11.38 4.30
N VAL A 46 -12.40 11.57 4.70
CA VAL A 46 -13.15 12.81 4.44
C VAL A 46 -12.50 14.01 5.13
N ILE A 47 -12.03 13.86 6.38
CA ILE A 47 -11.30 14.93 7.08
C ILE A 47 -10.03 15.30 6.32
N LEU A 48 -9.24 14.31 5.88
CA LEU A 48 -8.04 14.56 5.07
C LEU A 48 -8.34 15.30 3.76
N VAL A 49 -9.39 14.86 3.05
CA VAL A 49 -9.72 15.39 1.73
C VAL A 49 -10.27 16.81 1.81
N PHE A 50 -11.20 17.08 2.72
CA PHE A 50 -11.92 18.35 2.77
C PHE A 50 -11.32 19.37 3.74
N LEU A 51 -10.65 18.93 4.82
CA LEU A 51 -10.08 19.83 5.83
C LEU A 51 -8.56 19.98 5.72
N SER A 52 -7.82 18.90 5.41
CA SER A 52 -6.37 19.02 5.12
C SER A 52 -6.06 19.40 3.67
N GLY A 53 -7.03 19.26 2.76
CA GLY A 53 -6.82 19.46 1.32
C GLY A 53 -5.95 18.37 0.66
N TYR A 54 -5.77 17.21 1.31
CA TYR A 54 -5.02 16.09 0.75
C TYR A 54 -5.88 15.34 -0.26
N ARG A 55 -5.92 15.86 -1.49
CA ARG A 55 -6.73 15.32 -2.59
C ARG A 55 -5.96 15.34 -3.91
N LEU A 56 -6.33 14.44 -4.81
CA LEU A 56 -5.86 14.41 -6.21
C LEU A 56 -6.47 15.57 -6.97
N HIS A 57 -5.67 16.44 -7.57
CA HIS A 57 -6.18 17.53 -8.42
C HIS A 57 -6.26 17.17 -9.90
N SER A 58 -5.56 16.12 -10.32
CA SER A 58 -5.50 15.63 -11.71
C SER A 58 -5.39 14.10 -11.72
N PHE A 59 -5.44 13.49 -12.91
CA PHE A 59 -5.02 12.11 -13.14
C PHE A 59 -3.50 11.98 -13.38
N TYR A 60 -2.77 13.09 -13.52
CA TYR A 60 -1.31 13.12 -13.70
C TYR A 60 -0.84 12.25 -14.87
N GLY A 61 -1.51 12.39 -16.02
CA GLY A 61 -1.20 11.72 -17.27
C GLY A 61 -1.86 10.35 -17.41
N PHE A 62 -2.42 9.83 -16.32
CA PHE A 62 -3.14 8.56 -16.33
C PHE A 62 -4.41 8.67 -17.19
N LEU A 63 -4.65 7.67 -18.05
CA LEU A 63 -5.71 7.67 -19.08
C LEU A 63 -5.62 8.81 -20.09
N GLY A 64 -4.45 9.46 -20.22
CA GLY A 64 -4.25 10.61 -21.11
C GLY A 64 -4.87 11.91 -20.61
N PHE A 65 -5.26 11.98 -19.34
CA PHE A 65 -5.82 13.18 -18.72
C PHE A 65 -4.81 13.83 -17.77
N ASP A 66 -4.40 15.07 -18.09
CA ASP A 66 -3.56 15.90 -17.21
C ASP A 66 -4.32 17.09 -16.60
N GLY A 67 -5.54 17.35 -17.07
CA GLY A 67 -6.35 18.47 -16.65
C GLY A 67 -6.87 18.37 -15.20
N PRO A 68 -7.33 19.51 -14.64
CA PRO A 68 -7.89 19.54 -13.29
C PRO A 68 -9.19 18.74 -13.21
N LEU A 69 -9.36 18.02 -12.11
CA LEU A 69 -10.56 17.27 -11.80
C LEU A 69 -11.66 18.18 -11.20
N PRO A 70 -12.94 17.95 -11.56
CA PRO A 70 -14.05 18.47 -10.78
C PRO A 70 -13.91 18.07 -9.31
N ILE A 71 -14.25 18.98 -8.40
CA ILE A 71 -14.05 18.79 -6.95
C ILE A 71 -14.67 17.50 -6.41
N TRP A 72 -15.83 17.11 -6.91
CA TRP A 72 -16.52 15.89 -6.47
C TRP A 72 -15.79 14.62 -6.95
N ILE A 73 -15.25 14.61 -8.18
CA ILE A 73 -14.43 13.50 -8.69
C ILE A 73 -13.13 13.40 -7.89
N SER A 74 -12.45 14.54 -7.73
CA SER A 74 -11.23 14.67 -6.91
C SER A 74 -11.45 14.10 -5.50
N ALA A 75 -12.55 14.48 -4.83
CA ALA A 75 -12.86 14.02 -3.49
C ALA A 75 -13.14 12.52 -3.43
N ILE A 76 -14.01 12.00 -4.32
CA ILE A 76 -14.36 10.57 -4.35
C ILE A 76 -13.12 9.71 -4.62
N LEU A 77 -12.31 10.07 -5.61
CA LEU A 77 -11.10 9.33 -5.94
C LEU A 77 -10.08 9.37 -4.80
N SER A 78 -9.93 10.50 -4.12
CA SER A 78 -9.00 10.64 -3.00
C SER A 78 -9.43 9.80 -1.79
N VAL A 79 -10.72 9.85 -1.43
CA VAL A 79 -11.27 8.97 -0.38
C VAL A 79 -11.07 7.51 -0.75
N PHE A 80 -11.40 7.14 -1.99
CA PHE A 80 -11.23 5.77 -2.47
C PHE A 80 -9.77 5.31 -2.41
N LEU A 81 -8.82 6.13 -2.86
CA LEU A 81 -7.40 5.83 -2.81
C LEU A 81 -6.91 5.61 -1.37
N ILE A 82 -7.33 6.48 -0.44
CA ILE A 82 -7.01 6.34 0.99
C ILE A 82 -7.53 5.00 1.51
N LEU A 83 -8.80 4.66 1.26
CA LEU A 83 -9.38 3.40 1.71
C LEU A 83 -8.67 2.19 1.10
N VAL A 84 -8.37 2.21 -0.19
CA VAL A 84 -7.69 1.10 -0.88
C VAL A 84 -6.31 0.88 -0.29
N ILE A 85 -5.48 1.92 -0.15
CA ILE A 85 -4.13 1.79 0.40
C ILE A 85 -4.18 1.34 1.86
N SER A 86 -5.04 1.96 2.69
CA SER A 86 -5.17 1.57 4.10
C SER A 86 -5.56 0.11 4.28
N ASN A 87 -6.57 -0.36 3.54
CA ASN A 87 -7.00 -1.76 3.63
C ASN A 87 -6.00 -2.72 2.98
N ALA A 88 -5.26 -2.29 1.96
CA ALA A 88 -4.23 -3.12 1.34
C ALA A 88 -3.08 -3.42 2.31
N PHE A 89 -2.65 -2.45 3.11
CA PHE A 89 -1.68 -2.68 4.18
C PHE A 89 -2.20 -3.58 5.29
N ASN A 90 -3.47 -3.41 5.67
CA ASN A 90 -4.15 -4.30 6.61
C ASN A 90 -4.22 -5.76 6.11
N LEU A 91 -4.46 -5.97 4.82
CA LEU A 91 -4.55 -7.31 4.23
C LEU A 91 -3.21 -8.03 4.09
N ILE A 92 -2.09 -7.31 3.94
CA ILE A 92 -0.76 -7.92 3.87
C ILE A 92 -0.15 -8.20 5.27
N ASP A 93 -0.79 -7.75 6.35
CA ASP A 93 -0.40 -8.07 7.74
C ASP A 93 -0.82 -9.49 8.17
N GLY A 94 -0.64 -10.47 7.27
CA GLY A 94 -0.99 -11.87 7.50
C GLY A 94 0.19 -12.76 7.91
N ILE A 95 1.43 -12.27 7.74
CA ILE A 95 2.66 -12.96 8.15
C ILE A 95 3.65 -12.00 8.79
N ASN A 96 4.45 -12.54 9.71
CA ASN A 96 5.47 -11.81 10.47
C ASN A 96 6.44 -11.03 9.58
N GLY A 97 6.63 -9.75 9.88
CA GLY A 97 7.56 -8.85 9.23
C GLY A 97 7.10 -8.28 7.89
N LEU A 98 6.07 -8.82 7.23
CA LEU A 98 5.72 -8.42 5.86
C LEU A 98 5.19 -6.97 5.79
N ALA A 99 4.09 -6.68 6.49
CA ALA A 99 3.50 -5.34 6.46
C ALA A 99 4.51 -4.28 6.93
N GLY A 100 5.23 -4.53 8.02
CA GLY A 100 6.27 -3.63 8.52
C GLY A 100 7.39 -3.38 7.51
N SER A 101 7.98 -4.42 6.91
CA SER A 101 9.10 -4.25 5.97
C SER A 101 8.67 -3.53 4.69
N ILE A 102 7.50 -3.86 4.12
CA ILE A 102 6.98 -3.16 2.95
C ILE A 102 6.64 -1.70 3.27
N SER A 103 6.17 -1.42 4.49
CA SER A 103 5.92 -0.05 4.96
C SER A 103 7.21 0.77 5.07
N CYS A 104 8.29 0.19 5.60
CA CYS A 104 9.60 0.84 5.64
C CYS A 104 10.13 1.16 4.24
N LEU A 105 10.00 0.23 3.28
CA LEU A 105 10.41 0.48 1.89
C LEU A 105 9.58 1.60 1.25
N THR A 106 8.26 1.56 1.43
CA THR A 106 7.33 2.55 0.87
C THR A 106 7.58 3.94 1.44
N ALA A 107 7.63 4.06 2.77
CA ALA A 107 7.91 5.32 3.46
C ALA A 107 9.33 5.82 3.16
N GLY A 108 10.32 4.93 3.10
CA GLY A 108 11.69 5.28 2.73
C GLY A 108 11.78 5.84 1.32
N ALA A 109 11.14 5.21 0.33
CA ALA A 109 11.13 5.67 -1.05
C ALA A 109 10.48 7.06 -1.19
N PHE A 110 9.29 7.26 -0.62
CA PHE A 110 8.64 8.58 -0.64
C PHE A 110 9.43 9.61 0.17
N GLY A 111 9.92 9.25 1.35
CA GLY A 111 10.71 10.12 2.22
C GLY A 111 11.99 10.61 1.57
N SER A 112 12.70 9.74 0.85
CA SER A 112 13.89 10.10 0.07
C SER A 112 13.55 11.08 -1.06
N TRP A 113 12.43 10.86 -1.76
CA TRP A 113 11.98 11.80 -2.80
C TRP A 113 11.58 13.16 -2.20
N PHE A 114 10.80 13.18 -1.11
CA PHE A 114 10.42 14.42 -0.43
C PHE A 114 11.62 15.20 0.08
N TRP A 115 12.60 14.50 0.64
CA TRP A 115 13.85 15.12 1.08
C TRP A 115 14.59 15.78 -0.08
N ALA A 116 14.77 15.06 -1.19
CA ALA A 116 15.44 15.59 -2.37
C ALA A 116 14.70 16.79 -2.98
N ALA A 117 13.36 16.75 -2.99
CA ALA A 117 12.51 17.82 -3.50
C ALA A 117 12.30 18.99 -2.52
N GLY A 118 12.90 18.96 -1.33
CA GLY A 118 12.84 20.04 -0.34
C GLY A 118 11.57 20.08 0.53
N PHE A 119 10.72 19.05 0.47
CA PHE A 119 9.52 18.90 1.30
C PHE A 119 9.86 18.24 2.64
N THR A 120 10.58 18.98 3.47
CA THR A 120 11.18 18.48 4.73
C THR A 120 10.13 17.97 5.74
N ASP A 121 8.95 18.57 5.79
CA ASP A 121 7.87 18.15 6.69
C ASP A 121 7.39 16.72 6.38
N LEU A 122 7.18 16.41 5.10
CA LEU A 122 6.79 15.08 4.64
C LEU A 122 7.94 14.08 4.72
N ALA A 123 9.18 14.52 4.47
CA ALA A 123 10.38 13.70 4.65
C ALA A 123 10.53 13.26 6.11
N VAL A 124 10.39 14.18 7.06
CA VAL A 124 10.43 13.89 8.50
C VAL A 124 9.32 12.93 8.91
N LEU A 125 8.07 13.15 8.45
CA LEU A 125 6.97 12.22 8.70
C LEU A 125 7.29 10.80 8.19
N SER A 126 7.83 10.70 6.99
CA SER A 126 8.20 9.43 6.35
C SER A 126 9.30 8.71 7.12
N PHE A 127 10.39 9.39 7.47
CA PHE A 127 11.50 8.77 8.20
C PHE A 127 11.18 8.51 9.67
N ALA A 128 10.30 9.29 10.30
CA ALA A 128 9.77 8.98 11.62
C ALA A 128 8.95 7.68 11.59
N LEU A 129 8.12 7.48 10.56
CA LEU A 129 7.42 6.22 10.34
C LEU A 129 8.38 5.05 10.15
N VAL A 130 9.42 5.22 9.31
CA VAL A 130 10.48 4.21 9.12
C VAL A 130 11.14 3.86 10.46
N GLY A 131 11.55 4.84 11.26
CA GLY A 131 12.18 4.61 12.55
C GLY A 131 11.28 3.83 13.53
N ALA A 132 10.01 4.22 13.64
CA ALA A 132 9.03 3.54 14.49
C ALA A 132 8.78 2.09 14.03
N VAL A 133 8.63 1.87 12.73
CA VAL A 133 8.38 0.52 12.18
C VAL A 133 9.63 -0.36 12.25
N LEU A 134 10.84 0.19 12.08
CA LEU A 134 12.09 -0.57 12.30
C LEU A 134 12.22 -1.03 13.76
N ALA A 135 11.88 -0.18 14.73
CA ALA A 135 11.85 -0.55 16.14
C ALA A 135 10.82 -1.67 16.40
N PHE A 136 9.63 -1.58 15.80
CA PHE A 136 8.61 -2.63 15.86
C PHE A 136 9.09 -3.94 15.20
N LEU A 137 9.71 -3.88 14.03
CA LEU A 137 10.18 -5.05 13.27
C LEU A 137 11.17 -5.89 14.06
N ARG A 138 11.99 -5.28 14.93
CA ARG A 138 12.90 -6.02 15.84
C ARG A 138 12.18 -7.09 16.66
N PHE A 139 10.91 -6.86 16.99
CA PHE A 139 10.06 -7.74 17.79
C PHE A 139 9.03 -8.52 16.94
N ASN A 140 8.74 -8.05 15.72
CA ASN A 140 7.77 -8.69 14.83
C ASN A 140 8.38 -9.69 13.83
N LEU A 141 9.70 -9.67 13.60
CA LEU A 141 10.38 -10.69 12.80
C LEU A 141 10.26 -12.07 13.46
N SER A 142 10.15 -13.14 12.65
CA SER A 142 9.90 -14.48 13.20
C SER A 142 11.10 -15.01 14.01
N PRO A 143 10.86 -15.61 15.19
CA PRO A 143 9.57 -15.77 15.88
C PRO A 143 9.09 -14.43 16.50
N ALA A 144 7.87 -14.02 16.16
CA ALA A 144 7.32 -12.72 16.57
C ALA A 144 6.91 -12.73 18.06
N SER A 145 7.29 -11.69 18.80
CA SER A 145 6.85 -11.45 20.16
C SER A 145 5.68 -10.47 20.26
N ILE A 146 5.50 -9.61 19.25
CA ILE A 146 4.36 -8.70 19.13
C ILE A 146 3.81 -8.74 17.70
N PHE A 147 2.50 -8.53 17.59
CA PHE A 147 1.79 -8.41 16.31
C PHE A 147 1.42 -6.95 16.05
N MET A 148 1.29 -6.58 14.77
CA MET A 148 0.95 -5.21 14.37
C MET A 148 -0.52 -4.88 14.66
N GLY A 149 -1.42 -5.84 14.39
CA GLY A 149 -2.85 -5.70 14.62
C GLY A 149 -3.50 -4.71 13.64
N ASP A 150 -4.81 -4.54 13.80
CA ASP A 150 -5.57 -3.56 13.03
C ASP A 150 -5.16 -2.12 13.40
N THR A 151 -4.77 -1.90 14.66
CA THR A 151 -4.24 -0.61 15.13
C THR A 151 -3.06 -0.14 14.29
N GLY A 152 -2.02 -0.96 14.18
CA GLY A 152 -0.80 -0.56 13.49
C GLY A 152 -0.98 -0.54 11.98
N SER A 153 -1.59 -1.58 11.41
CA SER A 153 -1.65 -1.74 9.96
C SER A 153 -2.54 -0.70 9.27
N LEU A 154 -3.68 -0.34 9.86
CA LEU A 154 -4.53 0.75 9.35
C LEU A 154 -3.88 2.11 9.49
N PHE A 155 -3.23 2.37 10.63
CA PHE A 155 -2.55 3.63 10.90
C PHE A 155 -1.40 3.86 9.90
N ILE A 156 -0.56 2.85 9.71
CA ILE A 156 0.52 2.88 8.72
C ILE A 156 -0.05 3.06 7.32
N GLY A 157 -1.07 2.28 6.96
CA GLY A 157 -1.72 2.38 5.66
C GLY A 157 -2.31 3.78 5.38
N LEU A 158 -2.91 4.43 6.38
CA LEU A 158 -3.38 5.84 6.27
C LEU A 158 -2.22 6.79 5.97
N ILE A 159 -1.11 6.71 6.73
CA ILE A 159 0.04 7.59 6.51
C ILE A 159 0.62 7.37 5.11
N LEU A 160 0.79 6.11 4.68
CA LEU A 160 1.31 5.80 3.35
C LEU A 160 0.37 6.29 2.24
N ALA A 161 -0.94 6.26 2.45
CA ALA A 161 -1.89 6.87 1.52
C ALA A 161 -1.73 8.39 1.41
N VAL A 162 -1.54 9.07 2.55
CA VAL A 162 -1.24 10.51 2.58
C VAL A 162 0.08 10.80 1.84
N LEU A 163 1.15 10.07 2.12
CA LEU A 163 2.43 10.25 1.43
C LEU A 163 2.28 10.04 -0.08
N THR A 164 1.48 9.06 -0.50
CA THR A 164 1.22 8.78 -1.92
C THR A 164 0.49 9.94 -2.59
N LEU A 165 -0.59 10.46 -1.98
CA LEU A 165 -1.32 11.63 -2.48
C LEU A 165 -0.41 12.85 -2.60
N ARG A 166 0.41 13.11 -1.57
CA ARG A 166 1.33 14.24 -1.55
C ARG A 166 2.43 14.10 -2.59
N PHE A 167 2.95 12.88 -2.81
CA PHE A 167 3.93 12.61 -3.85
C PHE A 167 3.37 12.97 -5.23
N LEU A 168 2.17 12.47 -5.58
CA LEU A 168 1.54 12.74 -6.86
C LEU A 168 1.31 14.24 -7.08
N GLU A 169 0.74 14.91 -6.08
CA GLU A 169 0.44 16.33 -6.16
C GLU A 169 1.69 17.19 -6.27
N LEU A 170 2.68 16.98 -5.39
CA LEU A 170 3.89 17.80 -5.36
C LEU A 170 4.81 17.49 -6.54
N ASN A 171 4.84 16.25 -7.02
CA ASN A 171 5.56 15.95 -8.25
C ASN A 171 4.96 16.72 -9.43
N SER A 172 3.64 16.88 -9.49
CA SER A 172 2.96 17.58 -10.58
C SER A 172 3.34 19.07 -10.68
N THR A 173 3.68 19.71 -9.55
CA THR A 173 4.06 21.14 -9.51
C THR A 173 5.51 21.39 -9.89
N LEU A 174 6.37 20.36 -9.91
CA LEU A 174 7.75 20.48 -10.38
C LEU A 174 7.80 20.77 -11.89
N ALA A 175 8.78 21.57 -12.28
CA ALA A 175 9.07 21.87 -13.68
C ALA A 175 9.35 20.58 -14.47
N PHE A 176 8.95 20.54 -15.74
CA PHE A 176 9.03 19.34 -16.59
C PHE A 176 10.46 18.84 -16.79
N ASP A 177 11.42 19.77 -16.84
CA ASP A 177 12.85 19.54 -17.02
C ASP A 177 13.63 19.35 -15.71
N SER A 178 12.95 19.40 -14.56
CA SER A 178 13.58 19.13 -13.27
C SER A 178 14.07 17.69 -13.20
N GLU A 179 15.32 17.49 -12.77
CA GLU A 179 15.92 16.15 -12.57
C GLU A 179 15.12 15.29 -11.58
N LEU A 180 14.40 15.91 -10.65
CA LEU A 180 13.57 15.24 -9.63
C LEU A 180 12.14 14.96 -10.11
N LYS A 181 11.75 15.48 -11.28
CA LYS A 181 10.45 15.22 -11.88
C LYS A 181 10.36 13.74 -12.26
N VAL A 182 9.32 13.10 -11.77
CA VAL A 182 8.94 11.74 -12.15
C VAL A 182 7.82 11.86 -13.18
N GLN A 183 8.12 11.62 -14.45
CA GLN A 183 7.13 11.77 -15.53
C GLN A 183 5.99 10.76 -15.39
N ALA A 184 6.32 9.49 -15.17
CA ALA A 184 5.34 8.43 -14.92
C ALA A 184 4.90 8.34 -13.43
N SER A 185 4.62 9.46 -12.75
CA SER A 185 4.41 9.46 -11.29
C SER A 185 3.28 8.55 -10.77
N PRO A 186 2.10 8.41 -11.41
CA PRO A 186 1.10 7.41 -11.01
C PRO A 186 1.66 5.98 -11.01
N THR A 187 2.41 5.62 -12.06
CA THR A 187 3.00 4.29 -12.20
C THR A 187 4.11 4.05 -11.18
N VAL A 188 4.92 5.07 -10.86
CA VAL A 188 5.92 4.98 -9.78
C VAL A 188 5.25 4.80 -8.43
N ALA A 189 4.18 5.55 -8.13
CA ALA A 189 3.41 5.38 -6.90
C ALA A 189 2.85 3.95 -6.77
N ILE A 190 2.24 3.43 -7.85
CA ILE A 190 1.75 2.05 -7.90
C ILE A 190 2.91 1.04 -7.75
N GLY A 191 4.05 1.29 -8.38
CA GLY A 191 5.23 0.44 -8.31
C GLY A 191 5.85 0.35 -6.91
N ILE A 192 5.87 1.47 -6.18
CA ILE A 192 6.32 1.49 -4.77
C ILE A 192 5.37 0.67 -3.88
N LEU A 193 4.07 0.75 -4.15
CA LEU A 193 3.00 0.08 -3.42
C LEU A 193 2.58 -1.26 -4.04
N ILE A 194 3.39 -1.83 -4.95
CA ILE A 194 2.90 -2.87 -5.85
C ILE A 194 2.45 -4.11 -5.10
N ILE A 195 3.19 -4.55 -4.07
CA ILE A 195 2.84 -5.74 -3.28
C ILE A 195 1.43 -5.62 -2.66
N PRO A 196 1.13 -4.62 -1.80
CA PRO A 196 -0.19 -4.50 -1.18
C PRO A 196 -1.30 -4.22 -2.20
N LEU A 197 -1.08 -3.32 -3.16
CA LEU A 197 -2.12 -2.92 -4.12
C LEU A 197 -2.46 -4.05 -5.10
N PHE A 198 -1.45 -4.64 -5.72
CA PHE A 198 -1.66 -5.72 -6.69
C PHE A 198 -2.33 -6.92 -6.02
N ASP A 199 -1.90 -7.30 -4.82
CA ASP A 199 -2.46 -8.45 -4.11
C ASP A 199 -3.93 -8.23 -3.75
N THR A 200 -4.25 -7.05 -3.22
CA THR A 200 -5.62 -6.67 -2.86
C THR A 200 -6.53 -6.63 -4.08
N ILE A 201 -6.13 -5.92 -5.13
CA ILE A 201 -6.93 -5.79 -6.36
C ILE A 201 -7.13 -7.17 -7.01
N ARG A 202 -6.08 -7.99 -7.10
CA ARG A 202 -6.19 -9.35 -7.69
C ARG A 202 -7.20 -10.21 -6.92
N VAL A 203 -7.11 -10.24 -5.59
CA VAL A 203 -8.01 -11.05 -4.76
C VAL A 203 -9.45 -10.55 -4.90
N PHE A 204 -9.67 -9.23 -4.89
CA PHE A 204 -10.99 -8.64 -5.10
C PHE A 204 -11.59 -9.02 -6.47
N ILE A 205 -10.83 -8.83 -7.57
CA ILE A 205 -11.27 -9.19 -8.92
C ILE A 205 -11.59 -10.69 -9.01
N THR A 206 -10.73 -11.55 -8.46
CA THR A 206 -10.94 -13.00 -8.51
C THR A 206 -12.20 -13.43 -7.73
N ARG A 207 -12.57 -12.72 -6.66
CA ARG A 207 -13.83 -12.97 -5.93
C ARG A 207 -15.04 -12.59 -6.76
N ILE A 208 -15.02 -11.41 -7.37
CA ILE A 208 -16.11 -10.90 -8.23
C ILE A 208 -16.36 -11.85 -9.41
N ILE A 209 -15.30 -12.30 -10.09
CA ILE A 209 -15.41 -13.27 -11.20
C ILE A 209 -16.07 -14.59 -10.75
N ARG A 210 -15.93 -14.97 -9.47
CA ARG A 210 -16.54 -16.17 -8.89
C ARG A 210 -17.92 -15.94 -8.26
N GLY A 211 -18.52 -14.75 -8.45
CA GLY A 211 -19.81 -14.39 -7.86
C GLY A 211 -19.78 -14.28 -6.32
N GLN A 212 -18.60 -14.11 -5.71
CA GLN A 212 -18.45 -13.96 -4.27
C GLN A 212 -18.34 -12.48 -3.89
N SER A 213 -18.83 -12.14 -2.70
CA SER A 213 -18.66 -10.79 -2.16
C SER A 213 -17.17 -10.43 -2.05
N PRO A 214 -16.74 -9.24 -2.53
CA PRO A 214 -15.36 -8.79 -2.42
C PRO A 214 -14.91 -8.59 -0.97
N PHE A 215 -15.84 -8.42 -0.02
CA PHE A 215 -15.53 -8.17 1.41
C PHE A 215 -15.42 -9.44 2.26
N ARG A 216 -15.54 -10.62 1.66
CA ARG A 216 -15.37 -11.90 2.36
C ARG A 216 -13.88 -12.20 2.55
N ALA A 217 -13.46 -12.71 3.71
CA ALA A 217 -12.08 -13.16 3.93
C ALA A 217 -11.68 -14.27 2.93
N ASP A 218 -10.42 -14.26 2.45
CA ASP A 218 -9.88 -15.25 1.51
C ASP A 218 -8.41 -15.52 1.83
N ARG A 219 -7.96 -16.75 1.60
CA ARG A 219 -6.57 -17.18 1.85
C ARG A 219 -5.72 -17.16 0.58
N ARG A 220 -6.19 -16.49 -0.48
CA ARG A 220 -5.51 -16.43 -1.80
C ARG A 220 -4.59 -15.23 -1.97
N HIS A 221 -4.24 -14.54 -0.88
CA HIS A 221 -3.19 -13.52 -0.86
C HIS A 221 -1.82 -14.14 -1.15
N ILE A 222 -0.90 -13.39 -1.78
CA ILE A 222 0.40 -13.94 -2.24
C ILE A 222 1.18 -14.56 -1.09
N HIS A 223 1.17 -13.93 0.09
CA HIS A 223 1.89 -14.43 1.25
C HIS A 223 1.36 -15.81 1.70
N HIS A 224 0.05 -16.03 1.65
CA HIS A 224 -0.52 -17.36 1.92
C HIS A 224 -0.16 -18.37 0.83
N LEU A 225 -0.14 -17.97 -0.44
CA LEU A 225 0.30 -18.87 -1.53
C LEU A 225 1.76 -19.31 -1.35
N LEU A 226 2.65 -18.43 -0.89
CA LEU A 226 4.04 -18.78 -0.59
C LEU A 226 4.13 -19.76 0.58
N VAL A 227 3.38 -19.52 1.66
CA VAL A 227 3.34 -20.42 2.82
C VAL A 227 2.75 -21.79 2.44
N ASP A 228 1.67 -21.82 1.67
CA ASP A 228 1.06 -23.06 1.16
C ASP A 228 2.02 -23.81 0.21
N PHE A 229 2.85 -23.09 -0.52
CA PHE A 229 3.94 -23.68 -1.32
C PHE A 229 5.03 -24.29 -0.43
N GLY A 230 5.16 -23.88 0.84
CA GLY A 230 6.11 -24.42 1.81
C GLY A 230 7.19 -23.45 2.28
N PHE A 231 7.07 -22.15 1.97
CA PHE A 231 7.96 -21.13 2.52
C PHE A 231 7.63 -20.89 4.01
N SER A 232 8.66 -20.62 4.82
CA SER A 232 8.45 -20.06 6.16
C SER A 232 8.02 -18.60 6.07
N HIS A 233 7.43 -18.05 7.14
CA HIS A 233 7.05 -16.63 7.20
C HIS A 233 8.23 -15.71 6.85
N THR A 234 9.42 -15.98 7.39
CA THR A 234 10.63 -15.19 7.10
C THR A 234 11.04 -15.28 5.63
N GLN A 235 10.98 -16.47 5.03
CA GLN A 235 11.35 -16.65 3.61
C GLN A 235 10.33 -15.95 2.70
N ALA A 236 9.04 -16.05 2.99
CA ALA A 236 7.99 -15.38 2.23
C ALA A 236 8.12 -13.85 2.33
N THR A 237 8.32 -13.32 3.54
CA THR A 237 8.58 -11.89 3.77
C THR A 237 9.83 -11.42 3.02
N GLY A 238 10.96 -12.12 3.16
CA GLY A 238 12.21 -11.76 2.49
C GLY A 238 12.09 -11.75 0.96
N LEU A 239 11.39 -12.73 0.39
CA LEU A 239 11.13 -12.78 -1.06
C LEU A 239 10.26 -11.61 -1.52
N LEU A 240 9.18 -11.29 -0.79
CA LEU A 240 8.29 -10.19 -1.16
C LEU A 240 8.96 -8.83 -1.02
N VAL A 241 9.79 -8.64 0.01
CA VAL A 241 10.63 -7.46 0.19
C VAL A 241 11.60 -7.31 -0.98
N LEU A 242 12.31 -8.38 -1.35
CA LEU A 242 13.23 -8.37 -2.48
C LEU A 242 12.50 -8.00 -3.79
N VAL A 243 11.37 -8.64 -4.07
CA VAL A 243 10.56 -8.36 -5.25
C VAL A 243 10.08 -6.91 -5.25
N ASN A 244 9.62 -6.37 -4.11
CA ASN A 244 9.20 -4.97 -4.02
C ASN A 244 10.36 -4.00 -4.30
N CYS A 245 11.55 -4.28 -3.76
CA CYS A 245 12.76 -3.50 -4.07
C CYS A 245 13.07 -3.50 -5.58
N LEU A 246 12.98 -4.66 -6.24
CA LEU A 246 13.21 -4.77 -7.68
C LEU A 246 12.20 -3.94 -8.47
N PHE A 247 10.91 -3.97 -8.09
CA PHE A 247 9.90 -3.11 -8.71
C PHE A 247 10.19 -1.63 -8.48
N ILE A 248 10.50 -1.21 -7.26
CA ILE A 248 10.86 0.18 -6.93
C ILE A 248 12.04 0.65 -7.80
N CYS A 249 13.13 -0.10 -7.81
CA CYS A 249 14.30 0.23 -8.63
C CYS A 249 13.93 0.35 -10.11
N PHE A 250 13.17 -0.62 -10.64
CA PHE A 250 12.76 -0.61 -12.04
C PHE A 250 11.89 0.58 -12.39
N VAL A 251 10.82 0.86 -11.63
CA VAL A 251 9.91 1.97 -11.94
C VAL A 251 10.60 3.33 -11.80
N VAL A 252 11.46 3.51 -10.80
CA VAL A 252 12.20 4.77 -10.62
C VAL A 252 13.15 4.98 -11.80
N SER A 253 13.96 3.98 -12.16
CA SER A 253 14.92 4.08 -13.26
C SER A 253 14.25 4.26 -14.63
N MET A 254 13.08 3.68 -14.85
CA MET A 254 12.39 3.74 -16.14
C MET A 254 11.33 4.85 -16.25
N SER A 255 11.01 5.54 -15.14
CA SER A 255 9.92 6.52 -15.08
C SER A 255 10.04 7.70 -16.04
N ASN A 256 11.27 8.05 -16.43
CA ASN A 256 11.57 9.15 -17.37
C ASN A 256 12.01 8.63 -18.74
N VAL A 257 12.06 7.31 -18.94
CA VAL A 257 12.48 6.65 -20.19
C VAL A 257 11.28 6.06 -20.92
N LEU A 258 10.39 5.40 -20.18
CA LEU A 258 9.21 4.76 -20.72
C LEU A 258 7.97 5.61 -20.47
N GLU A 259 7.04 5.56 -21.43
CA GLU A 259 5.72 6.16 -21.27
C GLU A 259 4.96 5.49 -20.11
N LEU A 260 4.14 6.28 -19.41
CA LEU A 260 3.44 5.92 -18.18
C LEU A 260 2.62 4.63 -18.30
N HIS A 261 1.80 4.49 -19.35
CA HIS A 261 0.92 3.34 -19.55
C HIS A 261 1.73 2.11 -19.96
N PHE A 262 2.78 2.29 -20.77
CA PHE A 262 3.67 1.18 -21.13
C PHE A 262 4.43 0.64 -19.92
N LEU A 263 5.00 1.52 -19.08
CA LEU A 263 5.65 1.12 -17.82
C LEU A 263 4.66 0.40 -16.89
N LEU A 264 3.44 0.90 -16.78
CA LEU A 264 2.38 0.28 -15.97
C LEU A 264 2.03 -1.12 -16.49
N ALA A 265 1.87 -1.26 -17.81
CA ALA A 265 1.57 -2.54 -18.44
C ALA A 265 2.69 -3.56 -18.16
N ILE A 266 3.96 -3.16 -18.20
CA ILE A 266 5.09 -4.03 -17.86
C ILE A 266 4.98 -4.51 -16.41
N ILE A 267 4.86 -3.60 -15.43
CA ILE A 267 4.89 -4.01 -14.02
C ILE A 267 3.69 -4.89 -13.65
N LEU A 268 2.50 -4.59 -14.18
CA LEU A 268 1.31 -5.39 -13.95
C LEU A 268 1.41 -6.76 -14.64
N SER A 269 1.99 -6.83 -15.83
CA SER A 269 2.21 -8.09 -16.54
C SER A 269 3.19 -8.98 -15.77
N VAL A 270 4.31 -8.43 -15.31
CA VAL A 270 5.30 -9.17 -14.52
C VAL A 270 4.69 -9.67 -13.21
N ALA A 271 3.98 -8.82 -12.47
CA ALA A 271 3.31 -9.21 -11.23
C ALA A 271 2.25 -10.31 -11.45
N THR A 272 1.48 -10.20 -12.54
CA THR A 272 0.45 -11.19 -12.92
C THR A 272 1.08 -12.53 -13.30
N VAL A 273 2.09 -12.53 -14.16
CA VAL A 273 2.78 -13.75 -14.59
C VAL A 273 3.44 -14.44 -13.41
N ALA A 274 4.18 -13.70 -12.56
CA ALA A 274 4.81 -14.26 -11.37
C ALA A 274 3.78 -14.90 -10.42
N THR A 275 2.66 -14.22 -10.17
CA THR A 275 1.61 -14.72 -9.27
C THR A 275 0.88 -15.93 -9.86
N LEU A 276 0.59 -15.92 -11.17
CA LEU A 276 -0.03 -17.06 -11.84
C LEU A 276 0.88 -18.29 -11.78
N ARG A 277 2.20 -18.12 -12.02
CA ARG A 277 3.18 -19.19 -11.92
C ARG A 277 3.24 -19.77 -10.52
N LEU A 278 3.24 -18.92 -9.49
CA LEU A 278 3.17 -19.36 -8.09
C LEU A 278 1.88 -20.14 -7.82
N HIS A 279 0.72 -19.63 -8.23
CA HIS A 279 -0.57 -20.28 -8.01
C HIS A 279 -0.62 -21.68 -8.67
N LEU A 280 -0.17 -21.79 -9.92
CA LEU A 280 -0.10 -23.06 -10.63
C LEU A 280 0.88 -24.04 -9.95
N ALA A 281 2.00 -23.54 -9.42
CA ALA A 281 2.97 -24.36 -8.69
C ALA A 281 2.37 -24.92 -7.38
N VAL A 282 1.60 -24.10 -6.65
CA VAL A 282 0.86 -24.54 -5.45
C VAL A 282 -0.15 -25.63 -5.80
N LEU A 283 -0.98 -25.43 -6.83
CA LEU A 283 -1.98 -26.42 -7.27
C LEU A 283 -1.33 -27.75 -7.67
N ARG A 284 -0.21 -27.72 -8.43
CA ARG A 284 0.54 -28.93 -8.79
C ARG A 284 1.03 -29.68 -7.56
N LYS A 285 1.56 -28.96 -6.56
CA LYS A 285 2.04 -29.56 -5.30
C LYS A 285 0.91 -30.20 -4.50
N GLN A 286 -0.26 -29.55 -4.44
CA GLN A 286 -1.44 -30.08 -3.77
C GLN A 286 -1.97 -31.37 -4.44
N ASN A 287 -2.06 -31.38 -5.78
CA ASN A 287 -2.51 -32.55 -6.53
C ASN A 287 -1.58 -33.76 -6.33
N LEU A 288 -0.26 -33.55 -6.33
CA LEU A 288 0.71 -34.62 -6.09
C LEU A 288 0.54 -35.25 -4.69
N ARG A 289 0.31 -34.43 -3.65
CA ARG A 289 0.06 -34.93 -2.29
C ARG A 289 -1.22 -35.75 -2.20
N SER A 290 -2.30 -35.29 -2.83
CA SER A 290 -3.58 -36.03 -2.85
C SER A 290 -3.47 -37.37 -3.58
N SER A 291 -2.67 -37.45 -4.65
CA SER A 291 -2.45 -38.69 -5.40
C SER A 291 -1.64 -39.69 -4.58
N GLN A 292 -0.65 -39.24 -3.82
CA GLN A 292 0.15 -40.09 -2.94
C GLN A 292 -0.66 -40.64 -1.77
N SER A 293 -1.56 -39.84 -1.16
CA SER A 293 -2.39 -40.32 -0.05
C SER A 293 -3.38 -41.41 -0.47
N VAL A 294 -3.90 -41.36 -1.71
CA VAL A 294 -4.82 -42.37 -2.26
C VAL A 294 -4.09 -43.69 -2.57
N LEU A 295 -2.82 -43.63 -2.96
CA LEU A 295 -2.01 -44.84 -3.21
C LEU A 295 -1.53 -45.53 -1.93
N SER A 296 -1.53 -44.83 -0.79
CA SER A 296 -1.10 -45.36 0.52
C SER A 296 -2.24 -45.87 1.40
N SER A 297 -3.51 -45.73 0.96
CA SER A 297 -4.72 -46.20 1.65
C SER A 297 -5.28 -47.45 0.98
#